data_AF-A0A838FC70-F1
#
_entry.id   AF-A0A838FC70-F1
#
_cell.length_a   1.000
_cell.length_b   1.000
_cell.length_c   1.000
_cell.angle_alpha   90.00
_cell.angle_beta   90.00
_cell.angle_gamma   90.00
#
_symmetry.space_group_name_H-M   'P 1'
#
loop_
_entity.id
_entity.type
_entity.pdbx_description
1 polymer ?
#
loop_
_entity_poly.entity_id
_entity_poly.type
_entity_poly.pdbx_seq_one_letter_code
_entity_poly.pdbx_strand_id
1 'polypeptide(L)'
;MNLKVNIAFIVVASFVSFTIISAVGNNGRLDKEKYSAPPTSELKEFSSDPDPVIARVDTPPPEDDGIDLHYPIYDRFTDFLTTPNENSFDLQDPSIIDKTVEYDPETKQYIISENIGSQFYRDPTYMSFEDFLNYQYKNSEEQYWQDRSNAAGILSQKGVIPEVNVNNRIFDRIFGGSAVDIRPQGNIDLTFGGNYQNILNPILTKRQRHQGGFEFDMNIQMNVIGKIGDKLKLTTNYNTGAVFNFENQVKLDYTGYEDEIIKKIEAGNVSLPLKGSLITGNQSLFGLKTQLQFGRLMVTNVMSQQQSQAENVTIQ
;
A
#
# COMPACT_ATOMS: atom_id res chain seq x y z
N MET A 1 54.71 11.34 3.96
CA MET A 1 54.21 10.06 4.51
C MET A 1 52.70 10.19 4.63
N ASN A 2 51.94 9.69 3.63
CA ASN A 2 50.48 9.88 3.57
C ASN A 2 49.80 8.70 4.26
N LEU A 3 49.38 8.89 5.51
CA LEU A 3 48.57 7.92 6.23
C LEU A 3 47.10 8.11 5.80
N LYS A 4 46.50 7.08 5.19
CA LYS A 4 45.07 7.01 4.88
C LYS A 4 44.41 6.05 5.87
N VAL A 5 43.33 6.47 6.51
CA VAL A 5 42.47 5.58 7.30
C VAL A 5 41.16 5.44 6.54
N ASN A 6 40.83 4.21 6.13
CA ASN A 6 39.59 3.87 5.44
C ASN A 6 38.76 2.99 6.36
N ILE A 7 37.49 3.35 6.55
CA ILE A 7 36.50 2.50 7.23
C ILE A 7 35.39 2.24 6.21
N ALA A 8 35.09 0.96 5.97
CA ALA A 8 34.06 0.51 5.05
C ALA A 8 33.21 -0.56 5.74
N PHE A 9 31.89 -0.47 5.59
CA PHE A 9 30.95 -1.49 6.02
C PHE A 9 30.10 -1.87 4.80
N ILE A 10 29.95 -3.17 4.55
CA ILE A 10 29.18 -3.74 3.44
C ILE A 10 28.11 -4.64 4.03
N VAL A 11 26.86 -4.42 3.64
CA VAL A 11 25.74 -5.32 3.94
C VAL A 11 25.19 -5.81 2.61
N VAL A 12 25.26 -7.13 2.38
CA VAL A 12 24.70 -7.79 1.21
C VAL A 12 23.41 -8.49 1.64
N ALA A 13 22.29 -8.07 1.06
CA ALA A 13 21.00 -8.74 1.23
C ALA A 13 20.60 -9.38 -0.10
N SER A 14 20.79 -10.70 -0.20
CA SER A 14 20.32 -11.51 -1.33
C SER A 14 18.97 -12.13 -0.98
N PHE A 15 17.93 -11.76 -1.72
CA PHE A 15 16.61 -12.35 -1.57
C PHE A 15 16.39 -13.35 -2.71
N VAL A 16 16.57 -14.63 -2.40
CA VAL A 16 16.21 -15.72 -3.32
C VAL A 16 14.76 -16.09 -3.05
N SER A 17 13.89 -15.81 -4.01
CA SER A 17 12.43 -16.04 -3.98
C SER A 17 11.61 -14.99 -3.23
N PHE A 18 10.97 -14.11 -4.00
CA PHE A 18 9.81 -13.34 -3.55
C PHE A 18 8.54 -13.98 -4.10
N THR A 19 7.58 -14.26 -3.23
CA THR A 19 6.17 -14.18 -3.59
C THR A 19 5.78 -12.73 -3.34
N ILE A 20 5.60 -11.93 -4.40
CA ILE A 20 5.11 -10.56 -4.25
C ILE A 20 3.59 -10.63 -4.21
N ILE A 21 3.00 -10.30 -3.05
CA ILE A 21 1.55 -10.19 -2.89
C ILE A 21 1.15 -8.74 -3.12
N SER A 22 0.38 -8.52 -4.19
CA SER A 22 -0.33 -7.26 -4.42
C SER A 22 -1.61 -7.24 -3.58
N ALA A 23 -1.61 -6.52 -2.47
CA ALA A 23 -2.82 -6.13 -1.77
C ALA A 23 -3.34 -4.81 -2.38
N VAL A 24 -4.44 -4.88 -3.14
CA VAL A 24 -5.16 -3.68 -3.60
C VAL A 24 -6.14 -3.28 -2.49
N GLY A 25 -5.68 -2.40 -1.60
CA GLY A 25 -6.54 -1.69 -0.67
C GLY A 25 -7.21 -0.51 -1.37
N ASN A 26 -8.54 -0.44 -1.33
CA ASN A 26 -9.31 0.66 -1.91
C ASN A 26 -9.17 1.92 -1.04
N ASN A 27 -8.14 2.71 -1.28
CA ASN A 27 -7.87 3.95 -0.53
C ASN A 27 -8.58 5.14 -1.18
N GLY A 28 -9.77 5.48 -0.69
CA GLY A 28 -10.34 6.81 -0.87
C GLY A 28 -9.58 7.82 0.01
N ARG A 29 -8.55 8.48 -0.53
CA ARG A 29 -7.89 9.62 0.12
C ARG A 29 -8.86 10.81 0.10
N LEU A 30 -9.24 11.32 1.27
CA LEU A 30 -9.90 12.62 1.40
C LEU A 30 -8.82 13.72 1.44
N ASP A 31 -8.95 14.70 0.55
CA ASP A 31 -7.95 15.76 0.34
C ASP A 31 -7.91 16.74 1.52
N LYS A 32 -6.75 16.84 2.18
CA LYS A 32 -6.50 17.69 3.36
C LYS A 32 -6.41 19.20 3.06
N GLU A 33 -6.45 19.63 1.80
CA GLU A 33 -6.16 21.03 1.43
C GLU A 33 -7.33 22.03 1.57
N LYS A 34 -8.55 21.58 1.94
CA LYS A 34 -9.73 22.48 1.96
C LYS A 34 -10.11 23.10 3.29
N TYR A 35 -9.38 22.85 4.38
CA TYR A 35 -9.73 23.36 5.71
C TYR A 35 -8.58 24.14 6.32
N SER A 36 -8.46 25.43 5.96
CA SER A 36 -7.66 26.38 6.74
C SER A 36 -8.51 26.95 7.88
N ALA A 37 -8.02 26.83 9.12
CA ALA A 37 -8.67 27.35 10.31
C ALA A 37 -8.82 28.90 10.29
N PRO A 38 -9.95 29.46 10.77
CA PRO A 38 -10.05 30.90 11.01
C PRO A 38 -9.25 31.30 12.26
N PRO A 39 -8.84 32.58 12.40
CA PRO A 39 -7.98 33.01 13.49
C PRO A 39 -8.71 32.96 14.84
N THR A 40 -7.99 32.44 15.84
CA THR A 40 -8.40 32.28 17.23
C THR A 40 -8.93 33.59 17.80
N SER A 41 -10.23 33.62 18.10
CA SER A 41 -10.87 34.71 18.85
C SER A 41 -10.81 34.39 20.33
N GLU A 42 -10.46 35.38 21.14
CA GLU A 42 -10.16 35.33 22.57
C GLU A 42 -11.13 34.47 23.40
N LEU A 43 -10.55 33.50 24.13
CA LEU A 43 -11.24 32.71 25.15
C LEU A 43 -11.58 33.62 26.33
N LYS A 44 -12.88 33.82 26.61
CA LYS A 44 -13.32 34.31 27.92
C LYS A 44 -13.21 33.15 28.90
N GLU A 45 -12.37 33.32 29.93
CA GLU A 45 -12.26 32.40 31.06
C GLU A 45 -13.63 32.21 31.74
N PHE A 46 -14.18 31.01 31.64
CA PHE A 46 -15.27 30.57 32.49
C PHE A 46 -14.64 29.93 33.73
N SER A 47 -14.75 30.63 34.87
CA SER A 47 -14.36 30.13 36.19
C SER A 47 -15.12 28.83 36.48
N SER A 48 -14.40 27.70 36.56
CA SER A 48 -14.94 26.42 37.00
C SER A 48 -14.51 26.17 38.45
N ASP A 49 -15.46 26.31 39.37
CA ASP A 49 -15.44 25.46 40.56
C ASP A 49 -15.90 24.07 40.11
N PRO A 50 -15.06 23.02 40.20
CA PRO A 50 -15.52 21.68 39.91
C PRO A 50 -16.00 21.04 41.21
N ASP A 51 -17.31 20.98 41.42
CA ASP A 51 -17.86 19.87 42.18
C ASP A 51 -17.52 18.59 41.40
N PRO A 52 -16.90 17.57 42.02
CA PRO A 52 -16.56 16.34 41.31
C PRO A 52 -17.85 15.62 40.92
N VAL A 53 -18.16 15.59 39.62
CA VAL A 53 -19.18 14.71 39.07
C VAL A 53 -18.67 13.29 39.27
N ILE A 54 -19.16 12.61 40.30
CA ILE A 54 -18.86 11.19 40.55
C ILE A 54 -19.56 10.40 39.45
N ALA A 55 -18.79 9.93 38.46
CA ALA A 55 -19.28 8.96 37.48
C ALA A 55 -19.87 7.75 38.23
N ARG A 56 -21.01 7.26 37.79
CA ARG A 56 -21.61 6.06 38.38
C ARG A 56 -20.73 4.87 38.04
N VAL A 57 -19.98 4.39 39.03
CA VAL A 57 -19.16 3.17 38.94
C VAL A 57 -20.01 2.02 39.49
N ASP A 58 -20.18 0.96 38.69
CA ASP A 58 -20.93 -0.25 39.11
C ASP A 58 -20.03 -1.25 39.86
N THR A 59 -18.71 -1.09 39.75
CA THR A 59 -17.75 -1.87 40.54
C THR A 59 -17.80 -1.42 42.01
N PRO A 60 -18.02 -2.34 42.97
CA PRO A 60 -17.88 -2.03 44.38
C PRO A 60 -16.49 -1.41 44.61
N PRO A 61 -16.38 -0.31 45.37
CA PRO A 61 -15.06 0.17 45.77
C PRO A 61 -14.31 -0.98 46.46
N PRO A 62 -13.01 -1.17 46.21
CA PRO A 62 -12.25 -2.21 46.87
C PRO A 62 -12.46 -2.05 48.38
N GLU A 63 -13.08 -3.05 49.00
CA GLU A 63 -13.26 -3.08 50.44
C GLU A 63 -11.86 -3.11 51.09
N ASP A 64 -11.72 -2.51 52.27
CA ASP A 64 -10.49 -2.53 53.07
C ASP A 64 -10.33 -3.89 53.79
N ASP A 65 -10.68 -4.97 53.11
CA ASP A 65 -10.64 -6.37 53.56
C ASP A 65 -9.38 -7.10 53.07
N GLY A 66 -8.47 -6.38 52.39
CA GLY A 66 -7.11 -6.84 52.09
C GLY A 66 -7.01 -7.88 50.97
N ILE A 67 -8.08 -8.07 50.20
CA ILE A 67 -8.11 -8.98 49.06
C ILE A 67 -7.76 -8.20 47.80
N ASP A 68 -6.47 -8.15 47.46
CA ASP A 68 -5.99 -7.60 46.18
C ASP A 68 -6.09 -8.66 45.08
N LEU A 69 -6.90 -8.41 44.06
CA LEU A 69 -7.02 -9.31 42.91
C LEU A 69 -5.72 -9.24 42.10
N HIS A 70 -5.11 -10.39 41.78
CA HIS A 70 -3.92 -10.42 40.92
C HIS A 70 -4.18 -9.81 39.53
N TYR A 71 -5.44 -9.87 39.07
CA TYR A 71 -5.93 -9.20 37.87
C TYR A 71 -7.20 -8.40 38.23
N PRO A 72 -7.05 -7.14 38.67
CA PRO A 72 -8.20 -6.32 39.00
C PRO A 72 -8.95 -5.92 37.72
N ILE A 73 -10.28 -5.97 37.80
CA ILE A 73 -11.18 -5.50 36.74
C ILE A 73 -11.63 -4.09 37.13
N TYR A 74 -11.40 -3.14 36.24
CA TYR A 74 -11.80 -1.76 36.44
C TYR A 74 -12.91 -1.40 35.47
N ASP A 75 -13.90 -0.68 35.96
CA ASP A 75 -14.94 -0.15 35.11
C ASP A 75 -14.41 0.97 34.21
N ARG A 76 -15.02 1.15 33.04
CA ARG A 76 -14.73 2.31 32.19
C ARG A 76 -15.32 3.57 32.81
N PHE A 77 -14.51 4.63 32.86
CA PHE A 77 -14.89 5.90 33.48
C PHE A 77 -15.69 6.83 32.54
N THR A 78 -15.53 6.70 31.23
CA THR A 78 -16.18 7.57 30.24
C THR A 78 -17.03 6.76 29.27
N ASP A 79 -16.57 6.60 28.04
CA ASP A 79 -17.33 6.02 26.93
C ASP A 79 -16.58 4.86 26.28
N PHE A 80 -17.34 4.02 25.58
CA PHE A 80 -16.83 2.84 24.90
C PHE A 80 -15.94 3.12 23.68
N LEU A 81 -15.90 4.35 23.13
CA LEU A 81 -15.06 4.70 21.97
C LEU A 81 -13.68 5.20 22.39
N THR A 82 -13.61 6.13 23.34
CA THR A 82 -12.35 6.76 23.76
C THR A 82 -11.62 5.95 24.82
N THR A 83 -12.36 5.22 25.66
CA THR A 83 -11.83 4.32 26.69
C THR A 83 -12.39 2.91 26.53
N PRO A 84 -12.05 2.21 25.43
CA PRO A 84 -12.45 0.83 25.28
C PRO A 84 -11.79 -0.03 26.36
N ASN A 85 -12.49 -1.07 26.79
CA ASN A 85 -11.91 -2.05 27.69
C ASN A 85 -10.98 -2.98 26.89
N GLU A 86 -9.68 -2.82 27.08
CA GLU A 86 -8.64 -3.63 26.40
C GLU A 86 -8.32 -4.93 27.16
N ASN A 87 -8.90 -5.14 28.35
CA ASN A 87 -8.62 -6.33 29.14
C ASN A 87 -9.28 -7.57 28.52
N SER A 88 -8.46 -8.45 27.95
CA SER A 88 -8.94 -9.70 27.32
C SER A 88 -9.54 -10.71 28.31
N PHE A 89 -9.32 -10.52 29.62
CA PHE A 89 -9.89 -11.36 30.68
C PHE A 89 -11.19 -10.80 31.27
N ASP A 90 -11.55 -9.56 30.94
CA ASP A 90 -12.80 -8.98 31.37
C ASP A 90 -13.97 -9.45 30.49
N LEU A 91 -15.15 -9.55 31.09
CA LEU A 91 -16.37 -9.87 30.38
C LEU A 91 -16.77 -8.66 29.53
N GLN A 92 -17.02 -8.89 28.25
CA GLN A 92 -17.55 -7.86 27.36
C GLN A 92 -18.88 -7.32 27.89
N ASP A 93 -19.20 -6.07 27.55
CA ASP A 93 -20.48 -5.47 27.92
C ASP A 93 -21.66 -6.36 27.46
N PRO A 94 -22.67 -6.55 28.33
CA PRO A 94 -23.84 -7.34 27.98
C PRO A 94 -24.61 -6.70 26.82
N SER A 95 -25.25 -7.53 25.99
CA SER A 95 -25.98 -7.09 24.80
C SER A 95 -27.21 -6.22 25.08
N ILE A 96 -27.55 -6.00 26.35
CA ILE A 96 -28.64 -5.11 26.78
C ILE A 96 -28.22 -3.63 26.77
N ILE A 97 -26.92 -3.33 26.70
CA ILE A 97 -26.40 -1.97 26.64
C ILE A 97 -26.36 -1.52 25.19
N ASP A 98 -27.24 -0.58 24.84
CA ASP A 98 -27.31 0.04 23.53
C ASP A 98 -26.29 1.18 23.44
N LYS A 99 -25.26 0.97 22.62
CA LYS A 99 -24.16 1.92 22.37
C LYS A 99 -24.42 2.68 21.08
N THR A 100 -24.54 4.00 21.16
CA THR A 100 -24.86 4.85 20.00
C THR A 100 -23.96 6.06 19.89
N VAL A 101 -23.78 6.52 18.65
CA VAL A 101 -23.04 7.72 18.31
C VAL A 101 -23.93 8.54 17.38
N GLU A 102 -24.36 9.71 17.84
CA GLU A 102 -25.28 10.57 17.11
C GLU A 102 -24.61 11.92 16.82
N TYR A 103 -24.84 12.49 15.64
CA TYR A 103 -24.35 13.82 15.30
C TYR A 103 -25.42 14.87 15.58
N ASP A 104 -25.12 15.84 16.44
CA ASP A 104 -25.97 16.98 16.69
C ASP A 104 -25.61 18.15 15.75
N PRO A 105 -26.50 18.54 14.82
CA PRO A 105 -26.25 19.62 13.88
C PRO A 105 -26.25 21.03 14.50
N GLU A 106 -26.87 21.22 15.67
CA GLU A 106 -26.92 22.53 16.34
C GLU A 106 -25.61 22.84 17.05
N THR A 107 -25.12 21.90 17.85
CA THR A 107 -23.87 22.02 18.60
C THR A 107 -22.63 21.60 17.81
N LYS A 108 -22.83 20.92 16.66
CA LYS A 108 -21.77 20.36 15.78
C LYS A 108 -20.88 19.34 16.50
N GLN A 109 -21.43 18.62 17.46
CA GLN A 109 -20.75 17.63 18.25
C GLN A 109 -21.34 16.23 18.01
N TYR A 110 -20.53 15.21 18.24
CA TYR A 110 -20.98 13.84 18.31
C TYR A 110 -21.30 13.49 19.76
N ILE A 111 -22.51 12.97 19.99
CA ILE A 111 -23.01 12.52 21.28
C ILE A 111 -22.85 11.01 21.34
N ILE A 112 -22.01 10.54 22.25
CA ILE A 112 -21.75 9.13 22.51
C ILE A 112 -22.59 8.75 23.71
N SER A 113 -23.52 7.80 23.55
CA SER A 113 -24.41 7.39 24.64
C SER A 113 -24.50 5.89 24.79
N GLU A 114 -24.65 5.46 26.05
CA GLU A 114 -24.85 4.07 26.46
C GLU A 114 -26.18 3.99 27.21
N ASN A 115 -27.14 3.26 26.66
CA ASN A 115 -28.50 3.20 27.17
C ASN A 115 -28.89 1.78 27.57
N ILE A 116 -29.67 1.65 28.64
CA ILE A 116 -30.39 0.42 28.98
C ILE A 116 -31.88 0.76 28.93
N GLY A 117 -32.54 0.34 27.84
CA GLY A 117 -33.92 0.74 27.56
C GLY A 117 -34.04 2.24 27.33
N SER A 118 -34.75 2.95 28.21
CA SER A 118 -34.94 4.41 28.12
C SER A 118 -34.05 5.23 29.05
N GLN A 119 -33.13 4.58 29.78
CA GLN A 119 -32.30 5.22 30.78
C GLN A 119 -30.83 5.20 30.32
N PHE A 120 -30.17 6.35 30.44
CA PHE A 120 -28.72 6.44 30.28
C PHE A 120 -28.05 5.56 31.34
N TYR A 121 -27.29 4.57 30.88
CA TYR A 121 -26.44 3.73 31.72
C TYR A 121 -25.26 4.55 32.24
N ARG A 122 -24.66 5.37 31.38
CA ARG A 122 -23.62 6.35 31.70
C ARG A 122 -23.95 7.71 31.12
N ASP A 123 -23.34 8.75 31.69
CA ASP A 123 -23.47 10.10 31.19
C ASP A 123 -22.91 10.18 29.75
N PRO A 124 -23.64 10.81 28.82
CA PRO A 124 -23.21 10.91 27.44
C PRO A 124 -21.94 11.75 27.33
N THR A 125 -21.03 11.29 26.47
CA THR A 125 -19.77 12.00 26.18
C THR A 125 -19.93 12.78 24.87
N TYR A 126 -19.47 14.03 24.87
CA TYR A 126 -19.54 14.92 23.71
C TYR A 126 -18.16 15.03 23.07
N MET A 127 -18.09 14.79 21.76
CA MET A 127 -16.86 14.84 20.99
C MET A 127 -16.99 15.88 19.87
N SER A 128 -15.96 16.69 19.65
CA SER A 128 -15.98 17.61 18.51
C SER A 128 -15.90 16.85 17.19
N PHE A 129 -16.33 17.47 16.08
CA PHE A 129 -16.17 16.88 14.76
C PHE A 129 -14.71 16.54 14.44
N GLU A 130 -13.77 17.40 14.84
CA GLU A 130 -12.34 17.21 14.59
C GLU A 130 -11.79 16.01 15.38
N ASP A 131 -12.16 15.89 16.65
CA ASP A 131 -11.74 14.77 17.50
C ASP A 131 -12.31 13.44 16.98
N PHE A 132 -13.57 13.43 16.55
CA PHE A 132 -14.20 12.25 15.96
C PHE A 132 -13.53 11.85 14.65
N LEU A 133 -13.18 12.84 13.83
CA LEU A 133 -12.46 12.59 12.58
C LEU A 133 -11.05 12.01 12.86
N ASN A 134 -10.33 12.57 13.83
CA ASN A 134 -9.02 12.08 14.24
C ASN A 134 -9.10 10.64 14.80
N TYR A 135 -10.11 10.35 15.60
CA TYR A 135 -10.41 9.01 16.09
C TYR A 135 -10.62 8.01 14.94
N GLN A 136 -11.49 8.35 13.98
CA GLN A 136 -11.75 7.51 12.81
C GLN A 136 -10.49 7.27 11.97
N TYR A 137 -9.64 8.30 11.80
CA TYR A 137 -8.37 8.14 11.11
C TYR A 137 -7.44 7.15 11.81
N LYS A 138 -7.26 7.31 13.13
CA LYS A 138 -6.41 6.42 13.93
C LYS A 138 -6.89 4.97 13.85
N ASN A 139 -8.19 4.74 14.02
CA ASN A 139 -8.79 3.40 13.89
C ASN A 139 -8.58 2.81 12.49
N SER A 140 -8.74 3.62 11.44
CA SER A 140 -8.55 3.14 10.06
C SER A 140 -7.09 2.74 9.77
N GLU A 141 -6.14 3.47 10.36
CA GLU A 141 -4.72 3.16 10.23
C GLU A 141 -4.36 1.87 10.98
N GLU A 142 -4.86 1.72 12.20
CA GLU A 142 -4.66 0.50 12.99
C GLU A 142 -5.26 -0.72 12.29
N GLN A 143 -6.50 -0.63 11.83
CA GLN A 143 -7.16 -1.68 11.07
C GLN A 143 -6.34 -2.05 9.82
N TYR A 144 -5.83 -1.06 9.08
CA TYR A 144 -4.97 -1.29 7.92
C TYR A 144 -3.71 -2.09 8.30
N TRP A 145 -3.06 -1.76 9.42
CA TRP A 145 -1.88 -2.48 9.89
C TRP A 145 -2.21 -3.91 10.37
N GLN A 146 -3.35 -4.10 11.03
CA GLN A 146 -3.85 -5.42 11.43
C GLN A 146 -4.19 -6.29 10.21
N ASP A 147 -4.91 -5.76 9.23
CA ASP A 147 -5.23 -6.47 7.99
C ASP A 147 -3.95 -6.86 7.23
N ARG A 148 -2.98 -5.94 7.19
CA ARG A 148 -1.67 -6.20 6.58
C ARG A 148 -0.88 -7.27 7.32
N SER A 149 -0.87 -7.28 8.65
CA SER A 149 -0.16 -8.28 9.45
C SER A 149 -0.83 -9.65 9.35
N ASN A 150 -2.16 -9.70 9.39
CA ASN A 150 -2.95 -10.92 9.18
C ASN A 150 -2.71 -11.49 7.77
N ALA A 151 -2.70 -10.63 6.74
CA ALA A 151 -2.31 -11.04 5.40
C ALA A 151 -0.89 -11.63 5.41
N ALA A 152 0.10 -10.95 5.99
CA ALA A 152 1.47 -11.46 6.09
C ALA A 152 1.57 -12.82 6.82
N GLY A 153 0.74 -13.05 7.84
CA GLY A 153 0.65 -14.32 8.58
C GLY A 153 0.10 -15.47 7.73
N ILE A 154 -1.01 -15.25 7.02
CA ILE A 154 -1.59 -16.21 6.05
C ILE A 154 -0.58 -16.54 4.94
N LEU A 155 0.24 -15.57 4.56
CA LEU A 155 1.24 -15.68 3.48
C LEU A 155 2.54 -16.36 3.93
N SER A 156 2.78 -16.44 5.24
CA SER A 156 3.90 -17.18 5.84
C SER A 156 3.61 -18.68 6.00
N GLN A 157 2.36 -19.11 5.84
CA GLN A 157 2.01 -20.52 5.70
C GLN A 157 2.52 -21.04 4.35
N LYS A 158 3.63 -21.78 4.40
CA LYS A 158 4.28 -22.41 3.24
C LYS A 158 3.27 -23.16 2.35
N GLY A 159 3.12 -22.73 1.10
CA GLY A 159 2.60 -23.57 0.02
C GLY A 159 1.32 -23.14 -0.68
N VAL A 160 0.65 -22.05 -0.27
CA VAL A 160 -0.55 -21.56 -0.97
C VAL A 160 -0.37 -20.07 -1.27
N ILE A 161 -0.28 -19.71 -2.54
CA ILE A 161 -0.43 -18.31 -2.99
C ILE A 161 -1.94 -18.05 -2.99
N PRO A 162 -2.50 -17.25 -2.06
CA PRO A 162 -3.93 -17.01 -2.03
C PRO A 162 -4.34 -16.14 -3.22
N GLU A 163 -5.46 -16.51 -3.85
CA GLU A 163 -6.05 -15.72 -4.93
C GLU A 163 -6.59 -14.40 -4.38
N VAL A 164 -6.08 -13.28 -4.89
CA VAL A 164 -6.59 -11.94 -4.55
C VAL A 164 -7.82 -11.69 -5.39
N ASN A 165 -9.00 -11.70 -4.76
CA ASN A 165 -10.27 -11.39 -5.42
C ASN A 165 -10.61 -9.91 -5.26
N VAL A 166 -10.53 -9.17 -6.37
CA VAL A 166 -10.98 -7.77 -6.43
C VAL A 166 -12.52 -7.76 -6.56
N ASN A 167 -13.24 -7.59 -5.44
CA ASN A 167 -14.72 -7.57 -5.39
C ASN A 167 -15.33 -6.30 -6.03
N ASN A 168 -15.18 -6.11 -7.36
CA ASN A 168 -15.84 -5.03 -8.08
C ASN A 168 -16.44 -5.52 -9.41
N ARG A 169 -17.76 -5.42 -9.55
CA ARG A 169 -18.54 -5.83 -10.74
C ARG A 169 -18.06 -5.16 -12.04
N ILE A 170 -17.48 -3.96 -11.96
CA ILE A 170 -16.91 -3.26 -13.13
C ILE A 170 -15.62 -3.93 -13.58
N PHE A 171 -14.81 -4.40 -12.63
CA PHE A 171 -13.55 -5.08 -12.89
C PHE A 171 -13.79 -6.42 -13.59
N ASP A 172 -14.75 -7.20 -13.11
CA ASP A 172 -15.16 -8.47 -13.75
C ASP A 172 -15.58 -8.29 -15.21
N ARG A 173 -16.35 -7.22 -15.52
CA ARG A 173 -16.81 -6.94 -16.89
C ARG A 173 -15.66 -6.61 -17.85
N ILE A 174 -14.67 -5.86 -17.38
CA ILE A 174 -13.57 -5.38 -18.24
C ILE A 174 -12.51 -6.47 -18.43
N PHE A 175 -12.23 -7.26 -17.39
CA PHE A 175 -11.11 -8.21 -17.36
C PHE A 175 -11.50 -9.69 -17.44
N GLY A 176 -12.81 -10.01 -17.43
CA GLY A 176 -13.28 -11.39 -17.49
C GLY A 176 -13.12 -12.14 -16.17
N GLY A 177 -13.08 -11.41 -15.05
CA GLY A 177 -12.94 -11.96 -13.70
C GLY A 177 -12.06 -11.11 -12.79
N SER A 178 -12.16 -11.35 -11.48
CA SER A 178 -11.46 -10.63 -10.42
C SER A 178 -10.15 -11.28 -9.99
N ALA A 179 -9.85 -12.49 -10.49
CA ALA A 179 -8.68 -13.25 -10.08
C ALA A 179 -7.40 -12.60 -10.59
N VAL A 180 -6.49 -12.32 -9.67
CA VAL A 180 -5.16 -11.76 -9.96
C VAL A 180 -4.10 -12.82 -9.62
N ASP A 181 -3.38 -13.29 -10.63
CA ASP A 181 -2.28 -14.26 -10.51
C ASP A 181 -0.98 -13.58 -10.94
N ILE A 182 -0.07 -13.32 -10.01
CA ILE A 182 1.24 -12.70 -10.27
C ILE A 182 2.34 -13.67 -9.88
N ARG A 183 3.19 -14.00 -10.84
CA ARG A 183 4.30 -14.96 -10.69
C ARG A 183 5.62 -14.26 -10.99
N PRO A 184 6.24 -13.63 -9.98
CA PRO A 184 7.61 -13.16 -10.09
C PRO A 184 8.58 -14.35 -9.97
N GLN A 185 9.66 -14.30 -10.74
CA GLN A 185 10.72 -15.29 -10.79
C GLN A 185 12.06 -14.56 -10.97
N GLY A 186 13.12 -15.05 -10.33
CA GLY A 186 14.47 -14.48 -10.44
C GLY A 186 15.06 -14.06 -9.11
N ASN A 187 16.11 -13.25 -9.16
CA ASN A 187 16.87 -12.78 -8.01
C ASN A 187 16.99 -11.25 -8.02
N ILE A 188 17.01 -10.69 -6.81
CA ILE A 188 17.28 -9.28 -6.56
C ILE A 188 18.36 -9.25 -5.49
N ASP A 189 19.52 -8.71 -5.87
CA ASP A 189 20.65 -8.50 -4.98
C ASP A 189 20.84 -7.00 -4.78
N LEU A 190 20.73 -6.56 -3.54
CA LEU A 190 20.90 -5.17 -3.14
C LEU A 190 22.12 -5.07 -2.23
N THR A 191 23.10 -4.28 -2.63
CA THR A 191 24.30 -4.02 -1.84
C THR A 191 24.29 -2.59 -1.35
N PHE A 192 24.40 -2.44 -0.02
CA PHE A 192 24.47 -1.16 0.64
C PHE A 192 25.85 -1.03 1.29
N GLY A 193 26.55 0.05 0.95
CA GLY A 193 27.87 0.38 1.45
C GLY A 193 27.92 1.83 1.90
N GLY A 194 28.73 2.10 2.93
CA GLY A 194 29.09 3.46 3.32
C GLY A 194 30.59 3.56 3.33
N ASN A 195 31.15 4.56 2.63
CA ASN A 195 32.58 4.85 2.70
C ASN A 195 32.82 6.21 3.34
N TYR A 196 33.80 6.25 4.23
CA TYR A 196 34.28 7.48 4.82
C TYR A 196 35.81 7.50 4.80
N GLN A 197 36.37 8.61 4.31
CA GLN A 197 37.79 8.82 4.16
C GLN A 197 38.18 10.20 4.68
N ASN A 198 39.22 10.19 5.51
CA ASN A 198 39.89 11.41 5.95
C ASN A 198 41.27 11.52 5.29
N ILE A 199 41.46 12.54 4.46
CA ILE A 199 42.70 12.81 3.72
C ILE A 199 43.60 13.72 4.57
N LEU A 200 44.81 13.27 4.88
CA LEU A 200 45.77 14.02 5.70
C LEU A 200 46.68 14.98 4.90
N ASN A 201 46.21 15.47 3.75
CA ASN A 201 46.96 16.43 2.94
C ASN A 201 46.65 17.88 3.40
N PRO A 202 47.63 18.64 3.92
CA PRO A 202 47.42 20.01 4.40
C PRO A 202 47.16 21.03 3.29
N ILE A 203 47.42 20.69 2.02
CA ILE A 203 47.13 21.54 0.86
C ILE A 203 45.62 21.59 0.57
N LEU A 204 44.85 20.59 1.04
CA LEU A 204 43.40 20.55 0.89
C LEU A 204 42.70 21.28 2.05
N THR A 205 41.59 21.97 1.75
CA THR A 205 40.75 22.58 2.79
C THR A 205 40.16 21.53 3.73
N LYS A 206 39.88 21.88 4.99
CA LYS A 206 39.31 20.94 5.98
C LYS A 206 38.05 20.22 5.47
N ARG A 207 37.20 20.90 4.69
CA ARG A 207 36.02 20.29 4.08
C ARG A 207 36.38 19.24 3.02
N GLN A 208 37.35 19.52 2.15
CA GLN A 208 37.82 18.59 1.11
C GLN A 208 38.64 17.41 1.67
N ARG A 209 39.10 17.51 2.92
CA ARG A 209 39.78 16.41 3.62
C ARG A 209 38.81 15.33 4.11
N HIS A 210 37.52 15.65 4.26
CA HIS A 210 36.50 14.71 4.70
C HIS A 210 35.66 14.35 3.49
N GLN A 211 35.88 13.16 2.94
CA GLN A 211 35.09 12.59 1.85
C GLN A 211 34.28 11.42 2.42
N GLY A 212 33.00 11.39 2.16
CA GLY A 212 32.19 10.19 2.38
C GLY A 212 31.12 10.06 1.32
N GLY A 213 30.66 8.83 1.12
CA GLY A 213 29.64 8.49 0.16
C GLY A 213 28.79 7.33 0.65
N PHE A 214 27.55 7.33 0.19
CA PHE A 214 26.71 6.15 0.24
C PHE A 214 26.88 5.43 -1.10
N GLU A 215 27.21 4.15 -1.02
CA GLU A 215 27.34 3.25 -2.16
C GLU A 215 26.12 2.35 -2.19
N PHE A 216 25.43 2.36 -3.32
CA PHE A 216 24.23 1.56 -3.53
C PHE A 216 24.35 0.88 -4.89
N ASP A 217 24.38 -0.44 -4.88
CA ASP A 217 24.43 -1.26 -6.08
C ASP A 217 23.22 -2.21 -6.13
N MET A 218 22.59 -2.26 -7.30
CA MET A 218 21.39 -3.06 -7.56
C MET A 218 21.65 -4.02 -8.71
N ASN A 219 21.60 -5.31 -8.40
CA ASN A 219 21.61 -6.37 -9.40
C ASN A 219 20.23 -7.06 -9.39
N ILE A 220 19.40 -6.68 -10.34
CA ILE A 220 18.05 -7.22 -10.51
C ILE A 220 18.06 -8.10 -11.75
N GLN A 221 17.66 -9.35 -11.60
CA GLN A 221 17.40 -10.30 -12.68
C GLN A 221 16.05 -10.92 -12.43
N MET A 222 15.01 -10.38 -13.07
CA MET A 222 13.63 -10.70 -12.73
C MET A 222 12.78 -10.93 -13.98
N ASN A 223 12.00 -12.01 -13.95
CA ASN A 223 10.90 -12.28 -14.86
C ASN A 223 9.58 -12.25 -14.09
N VAL A 224 8.60 -11.50 -14.56
CA VAL A 224 7.28 -11.41 -13.93
C VAL A 224 6.22 -11.73 -14.97
N ILE A 225 5.35 -12.68 -14.63
CA ILE A 225 4.14 -12.96 -15.40
C ILE A 225 2.94 -12.65 -14.50
N GLY A 226 2.17 -11.63 -14.87
CA GLY A 226 0.89 -11.29 -14.25
C GLY A 226 -0.27 -11.66 -15.15
N LYS A 227 -1.34 -12.20 -14.59
CA LYS A 227 -2.63 -12.41 -15.25
C LYS A 227 -3.73 -11.81 -14.37
N ILE A 228 -4.64 -11.08 -15.00
CA ILE A 228 -5.80 -10.49 -14.36
C ILE A 228 -7.03 -10.94 -15.15
N GLY A 229 -7.86 -11.75 -14.50
CA GLY A 229 -8.96 -12.47 -15.14
C GLY A 229 -8.48 -13.27 -16.36
N ASP A 230 -9.31 -13.30 -17.40
CA ASP A 230 -9.02 -14.00 -18.64
C ASP A 230 -8.35 -13.10 -19.69
N LYS A 231 -8.53 -11.78 -19.56
CA LYS A 231 -8.27 -10.85 -20.66
C LYS A 231 -6.92 -10.16 -20.59
N LEU A 232 -6.36 -9.93 -19.40
CA LEU A 232 -5.14 -9.15 -19.26
C LEU A 232 -3.95 -10.01 -18.82
N LYS A 233 -2.85 -9.91 -19.55
CA LYS A 233 -1.59 -10.58 -19.25
C LYS A 233 -0.45 -9.56 -19.30
N LEU A 234 0.30 -9.44 -18.21
CA LEU A 234 1.55 -8.69 -18.14
C LEU A 234 2.72 -9.66 -18.18
N THR A 235 3.71 -9.38 -19.00
CA THR A 235 4.98 -10.12 -19.03
C THR A 235 6.12 -9.12 -19.01
N THR A 236 6.92 -9.17 -17.97
CA THR A 236 8.07 -8.27 -17.77
C THR A 236 9.32 -9.11 -17.60
N ASN A 237 10.38 -8.76 -18.32
CA ASN A 237 11.73 -9.25 -18.11
C ASN A 237 12.61 -8.02 -17.85
N TYR A 238 13.31 -8.01 -16.72
CA TYR A 238 14.13 -6.90 -16.30
C TYR A 238 15.47 -7.39 -15.76
N ASN A 239 16.55 -6.87 -16.32
CA ASN A 239 17.93 -7.14 -15.99
C ASN A 239 18.71 -5.82 -15.92
N THR A 240 19.17 -5.43 -14.73
CA THR A 240 20.00 -4.20 -14.56
C THR A 240 21.41 -4.36 -15.11
N GLY A 241 21.89 -5.59 -15.28
CA GLY A 241 23.18 -5.92 -15.88
C GLY A 241 23.13 -6.16 -17.39
N ALA A 242 21.98 -5.94 -18.05
CA ALA A 242 21.85 -6.13 -19.50
C ALA A 242 22.74 -5.17 -20.29
N VAL A 243 23.50 -5.71 -21.25
CA VAL A 243 24.33 -4.89 -22.16
C VAL A 243 23.45 -4.26 -23.25
N PHE A 244 22.41 -4.97 -23.68
CA PHE A 244 21.51 -4.52 -24.73
C PHE A 244 20.13 -4.16 -24.20
N ASN A 245 19.60 -3.01 -24.65
CA ASN A 245 18.28 -2.53 -24.23
C ASN A 245 17.12 -3.46 -24.61
N PHE A 246 17.29 -4.34 -25.60
CA PHE A 246 16.25 -5.30 -26.02
C PHE A 246 16.06 -6.47 -25.04
N GLU A 247 16.99 -6.68 -24.10
CA GLU A 247 16.85 -7.72 -23.07
C GLU A 247 15.78 -7.32 -22.05
N ASN A 248 15.67 -6.01 -21.78
CA ASN A 248 14.65 -5.45 -20.92
C ASN A 248 13.34 -5.30 -21.69
N GLN A 249 12.39 -6.18 -21.40
CA GLN A 249 11.12 -6.26 -22.13
C GLN A 249 9.95 -6.09 -21.18
N VAL A 250 9.00 -5.25 -21.57
CA VAL A 250 7.72 -5.10 -20.89
C VAL A 250 6.64 -5.29 -21.94
N LYS A 251 5.74 -6.23 -21.72
CA LYS A 251 4.63 -6.50 -22.62
C LYS A 251 3.33 -6.63 -21.84
N LEU A 252 2.38 -5.77 -22.17
CA LEU A 252 1.01 -5.86 -21.70
C LEU A 252 0.13 -6.35 -22.84
N ASP A 253 -0.56 -7.46 -22.64
CA ASP A 253 -1.46 -8.08 -23.61
C ASP A 253 -2.89 -8.09 -23.06
N TYR A 254 -3.79 -7.39 -23.73
CA TYR A 254 -5.23 -7.52 -23.54
C TYR A 254 -5.82 -8.33 -24.70
N THR A 255 -6.56 -9.39 -24.39
CA THR A 255 -7.25 -10.23 -25.38
C THR A 255 -8.74 -10.15 -25.12
N GLY A 256 -9.48 -9.63 -26.10
CA GLY A 256 -10.94 -9.61 -26.05
C GLY A 256 -11.54 -10.96 -26.45
N TYR A 257 -12.81 -11.16 -26.13
CA TYR A 257 -13.53 -12.39 -26.49
C TYR A 257 -13.86 -12.46 -28.00
N GLU A 258 -14.35 -13.62 -28.45
CA GLU A 258 -14.67 -13.88 -29.87
C GLU A 258 -15.75 -12.94 -30.43
N ASP A 259 -16.64 -12.41 -29.58
CA ASP A 259 -17.72 -11.50 -30.00
C ASP A 259 -17.32 -10.02 -29.92
N GLU A 260 -16.16 -9.70 -29.35
CA GLU A 260 -15.73 -8.32 -29.14
C GLU A 260 -15.05 -7.74 -30.39
N ILE A 261 -15.30 -6.47 -30.69
CA ILE A 261 -14.65 -5.75 -31.80
C ILE A 261 -13.14 -5.65 -31.56
N ILE A 262 -12.75 -5.40 -30.30
CA ILE A 262 -11.36 -5.33 -29.88
C ILE A 262 -10.86 -6.75 -29.68
N LYS A 263 -9.99 -7.22 -30.59
CA LYS A 263 -9.39 -8.56 -30.47
C LYS A 263 -8.15 -8.55 -29.60
N LYS A 264 -7.30 -7.55 -29.79
CA LYS A 264 -6.05 -7.47 -29.04
C LYS A 264 -5.59 -6.04 -28.85
N ILE A 265 -5.12 -5.71 -27.65
CA ILE A 265 -4.36 -4.49 -27.39
C ILE A 265 -3.05 -4.95 -26.76
N GLU A 266 -1.94 -4.63 -27.41
CA GLU A 266 -0.58 -4.89 -26.90
C GLU A 266 0.08 -3.54 -26.59
N ALA A 267 0.78 -3.44 -25.47
CA ALA A 267 1.57 -2.25 -25.11
C ALA A 267 2.97 -2.65 -24.63
N GLY A 268 3.96 -1.80 -24.91
CA GLY A 268 5.38 -2.07 -24.64
C GLY A 268 6.06 -2.71 -25.84
N ASN A 269 6.76 -3.83 -25.64
CA ASN A 269 7.45 -4.54 -26.72
C ASN A 269 6.42 -5.28 -27.62
N VAL A 270 6.20 -4.73 -28.81
CA VAL A 270 5.25 -5.23 -29.81
C VAL A 270 5.97 -5.62 -31.09
N SER A 271 5.37 -6.53 -31.85
CA SER A 271 5.85 -6.95 -33.16
C SER A 271 4.76 -6.85 -34.21
N LEU A 272 5.15 -6.46 -35.42
CA LEU A 272 4.24 -6.38 -36.57
C LEU A 272 4.84 -7.12 -37.76
N PRO A 273 4.80 -8.47 -37.77
CA PRO A 273 5.22 -9.22 -38.95
C PRO A 273 4.24 -8.97 -40.10
N LEU A 274 4.74 -8.42 -41.21
CA LEU A 274 3.98 -8.24 -42.44
C LEU A 274 4.27 -9.40 -43.40
N LYS A 275 3.24 -9.90 -44.09
CA LYS A 275 3.35 -11.04 -45.01
C LYS A 275 3.90 -10.68 -46.40
N GLY A 276 4.14 -9.41 -46.68
CA GLY A 276 4.61 -8.93 -47.98
C GLY A 276 6.14 -8.89 -48.07
N SER A 277 6.69 -9.17 -49.26
CA SER A 277 8.14 -9.08 -49.51
C SER A 277 8.65 -7.66 -49.70
N LEU A 278 7.77 -6.71 -50.06
CA LEU A 278 8.13 -5.32 -50.39
C LEU A 278 8.23 -4.41 -49.16
N ILE A 279 7.51 -4.73 -48.08
CA ILE A 279 7.53 -3.97 -46.83
C ILE A 279 7.79 -4.97 -45.71
N THR A 280 9.04 -5.03 -45.27
CA THR A 280 9.42 -5.84 -44.12
C THR A 280 8.93 -5.18 -42.85
N GLY A 281 8.01 -5.85 -42.15
CA GLY A 281 7.51 -5.38 -40.86
C GLY A 281 8.59 -5.51 -39.77
N ASN A 282 8.75 -4.46 -38.97
CA ASN A 282 9.73 -4.45 -37.88
C ASN A 282 9.27 -5.36 -36.73
N GLN A 283 10.19 -6.16 -36.20
CA GLN A 283 9.89 -7.17 -35.19
C GLN A 283 10.10 -6.67 -33.74
N SER A 284 10.93 -5.64 -33.53
CA SER A 284 11.23 -5.08 -32.21
C SER A 284 10.84 -3.60 -32.16
N LEU A 285 9.60 -3.36 -31.75
CA LEU A 285 9.00 -2.04 -31.60
C LEU A 285 8.58 -1.83 -30.16
N PHE A 286 8.74 -0.62 -29.64
CA PHE A 286 8.21 -0.24 -28.33
C PHE A 286 7.07 0.76 -28.52
N GLY A 287 5.85 0.36 -28.16
CA GLY A 287 4.68 1.21 -28.35
C GLY A 287 3.36 0.50 -28.10
N LEU A 288 2.32 0.99 -28.76
CA LEU A 288 0.96 0.49 -28.68
C LEU A 288 0.58 -0.19 -29.99
N LYS A 289 0.01 -1.40 -29.91
CA LYS A 289 -0.58 -2.12 -31.03
C LYS A 289 -2.02 -2.48 -30.70
N THR A 290 -2.92 -2.22 -31.63
CA THR A 290 -4.35 -2.53 -31.49
C THR A 290 -4.82 -3.34 -32.68
N GLN A 291 -5.62 -4.37 -32.43
CA GLN A 291 -6.24 -5.23 -33.44
C GLN A 291 -7.75 -5.18 -33.26
N LEU A 292 -8.43 -4.68 -34.28
CA LEU A 292 -9.88 -4.54 -34.35
C LEU A 292 -10.41 -5.45 -35.45
N GLN A 293 -11.52 -6.15 -35.20
CA GLN A 293 -12.17 -7.00 -36.18
C GLN A 293 -13.63 -6.57 -36.38
N PHE A 294 -13.96 -6.20 -37.62
CA PHE A 294 -15.31 -5.84 -38.06
C PHE A 294 -15.80 -6.91 -39.03
N GLY A 295 -16.43 -7.95 -38.49
CA GLY A 295 -16.83 -9.13 -39.26
C GLY A 295 -15.62 -9.84 -39.88
N ARG A 296 -15.46 -9.73 -41.20
CA ARG A 296 -14.32 -10.30 -41.95
C ARG A 296 -13.14 -9.34 -42.12
N LEU A 297 -13.31 -8.06 -41.80
CA LEU A 297 -12.25 -7.05 -41.91
C LEU A 297 -11.43 -7.01 -40.62
N MET A 298 -10.12 -7.23 -40.72
CA MET A 298 -9.18 -7.06 -39.61
C MET A 298 -8.33 -5.80 -39.82
N VAL A 299 -8.43 -4.86 -38.89
CA VAL A 299 -7.65 -3.62 -38.87
C VAL A 299 -6.62 -3.73 -37.76
N THR A 300 -5.34 -3.65 -38.11
CA THR A 300 -4.24 -3.59 -37.13
C THR A 300 -3.61 -2.20 -37.18
N ASN A 301 -3.55 -1.52 -36.05
CA ASN A 301 -2.89 -0.22 -35.92
C ASN A 301 -1.71 -0.35 -34.95
N VAL A 302 -0.57 0.27 -35.29
CA VAL A 302 0.64 0.28 -34.46
C VAL A 302 1.19 1.70 -34.39
N MET A 303 1.40 2.20 -33.17
CA MET A 303 2.08 3.45 -32.88
C MET A 303 3.27 3.14 -31.98
N SER A 304 4.49 3.24 -32.51
CA SER A 304 5.67 2.75 -31.81
C SER A 304 6.95 3.46 -32.18
N GLN A 305 7.90 3.45 -31.26
CA GLN A 305 9.30 3.79 -31.50
C GLN A 305 10.09 2.51 -31.85
N GLN A 306 10.85 2.57 -32.94
CA GLN A 306 11.71 1.47 -33.35
C GLN A 306 12.95 1.39 -32.44
N GLN A 307 13.20 0.22 -31.86
CA GLN A 307 14.34 0.00 -30.97
C GLN A 307 15.52 -0.74 -31.64
N SER A 308 15.34 -1.29 -32.84
CA SER A 308 16.35 -2.10 -33.53
C SER A 308 16.72 -1.49 -34.89
N GLN A 309 18.00 -1.57 -35.26
CA GLN A 309 18.48 -1.26 -36.61
C GLN A 309 18.68 -2.56 -37.39
N ALA A 310 18.19 -2.59 -38.63
CA ALA A 310 18.42 -3.72 -39.51
C ALA A 310 19.78 -3.54 -40.20
N GLU A 311 20.69 -4.49 -40.00
CA GLU A 311 21.97 -4.55 -40.69
C GLU A 311 21.94 -5.73 -41.66
N ASN A 312 22.15 -5.46 -42.95
CA ASN A 312 22.21 -6.49 -43.99
C ASN A 312 23.66 -6.81 -44.29
N VAL A 313 24.11 -8.01 -43.92
CA VAL A 313 25.42 -8.52 -44.33
C VAL A 313 25.24 -9.36 -45.58
N THR A 314 25.85 -8.93 -46.68
CA THR A 314 25.90 -9.75 -47.90
C THR A 314 27.10 -10.68 -47.79
N ILE A 315 26.84 -11.95 -47.51
CA ILE A 315 27.87 -12.99 -47.55
C ILE A 315 28.01 -13.41 -49.01
N GLN A 316 29.20 -13.21 -49.60
CA GLN A 316 29.56 -13.69 -50.93
C GLN A 316 30.29 -15.02 -50.84
#